data_AF-A0A0C4ET46-F1
#
_entry.id   AF-A0A0C4ET46-F1
#
_cell.length_a   1.000
_cell.length_b   1.000
_cell.length_c   1.000
_cell.angle_alpha   90.00
_cell.angle_beta   90.00
_cell.angle_gamma   90.00
#
_symmetry.space_group_name_H-M   'P 1'
#
loop_
_entity.id
_entity.type
_entity.pdbx_description
1 polymer ?
#
loop_
_entity_poly.entity_id
_entity_poly.type
_entity_poly.pdbx_seq_one_letter_code
_entity_poly.pdbx_strand_id
1 'polypeptide(L)'
;MANARLGGSQRTLIATIGDEDSITGLLLAGTGHVTPAAKKNFMVVDSKTPVADIQKAFDEFTTQRDDIAIVLINQHVADKIRPAVDKYEAAFPALLEIPSKDHPYDPEKDSVLKRVKKLFGE
;
A
#
# COMPACT_ATOMS: atom_id res chain seq x y z
N MET A 1 27.98 -8.80 -18.06
CA MET A 1 27.78 -8.96 -16.60
C MET A 1 26.35 -8.53 -16.27
N ALA A 2 25.61 -9.46 -15.67
CA ALA A 2 24.28 -9.36 -15.03
C ALA A 2 23.30 -8.27 -15.52
N ASN A 3 22.44 -8.62 -16.48
CA ASN A 3 21.09 -8.06 -16.55
C ASN A 3 20.36 -8.47 -15.27
N ALA A 4 20.35 -7.58 -14.28
CA ALA A 4 19.37 -7.61 -13.21
C ALA A 4 18.00 -7.54 -13.89
N ARG A 5 17.33 -8.70 -14.04
CA ARG A 5 15.89 -8.73 -14.27
C ARG A 5 15.28 -8.03 -13.07
N LEU A 6 15.01 -6.74 -13.22
CA LEU A 6 14.26 -5.94 -12.27
C LEU A 6 13.04 -6.78 -11.89
N GLY A 7 12.88 -7.09 -10.60
CA GLY A 7 11.80 -7.96 -10.12
C GLY A 7 10.39 -7.47 -10.48
N GLY A 8 10.24 -6.32 -11.15
CA GLY A 8 8.98 -5.80 -11.66
C GLY A 8 8.41 -6.53 -12.88
N SER A 9 9.15 -7.37 -13.61
CA SER A 9 8.64 -7.92 -14.89
C SER A 9 7.42 -8.85 -14.75
N GLN A 10 7.13 -9.36 -13.54
CA GLN A 10 5.97 -10.21 -13.23
C GLN A 10 4.93 -9.51 -12.35
N ARG A 11 5.19 -8.25 -11.96
CA ARG A 11 4.32 -7.46 -11.08
C ARG A 11 3.45 -6.55 -11.92
N THR A 12 2.16 -6.81 -11.96
CA THR A 12 1.22 -6.05 -12.81
C THR A 12 0.02 -5.51 -12.03
N LEU A 13 -0.20 -5.97 -10.79
CA LEU A 13 -1.38 -5.61 -10.01
C LEU A 13 -1.11 -4.42 -9.09
N ILE A 14 -2.17 -3.64 -8.87
CA ILE A 14 -2.23 -2.63 -7.82
C ILE A 14 -3.04 -3.22 -6.67
N ALA A 15 -2.51 -3.20 -5.46
CA ALA A 15 -3.25 -3.57 -4.27
C ALA A 15 -3.67 -2.33 -3.47
N THR A 16 -4.79 -2.40 -2.77
CA THR A 16 -5.34 -1.24 -2.04
C THR A 16 -5.79 -1.60 -0.63
N ILE A 17 -5.41 -0.80 0.36
CA ILE A 17 -5.89 -0.90 1.74
C ILE A 17 -6.50 0.44 2.12
N GLY A 18 -7.81 0.50 2.32
CA GLY A 18 -8.46 1.79 2.51
C GLY A 18 -9.92 1.73 2.90
N ASP A 19 -10.52 2.89 3.10
CA ASP A 19 -11.94 3.02 3.39
C ASP A 19 -12.83 2.61 2.20
N GLU A 20 -14.12 2.43 2.47
CA GLU A 20 -15.09 1.95 1.49
C GLU A 20 -15.17 2.85 0.25
N ASP A 21 -15.14 4.16 0.45
CA ASP A 21 -15.19 5.15 -0.62
C ASP A 21 -13.95 5.05 -1.53
N SER A 22 -12.74 4.96 -0.95
CA SER A 22 -11.48 4.84 -1.71
C SER A 22 -11.40 3.53 -2.49
N ILE A 23 -11.78 2.42 -1.84
CA ILE A 23 -11.77 1.09 -2.46
C ILE A 23 -12.78 1.05 -3.61
N THR A 24 -13.98 1.57 -3.41
CA THR A 24 -15.01 1.63 -4.44
C THR A 24 -14.53 2.40 -5.67
N GLY A 25 -13.93 3.58 -5.48
CA GLY A 25 -13.37 4.37 -6.58
C GLY A 25 -12.28 3.63 -7.37
N LEU A 26 -11.38 2.93 -6.68
CA LEU A 26 -10.30 2.17 -7.31
C LEU A 26 -10.80 0.90 -8.02
N LEU A 27 -11.81 0.22 -7.47
CA LEU A 27 -12.48 -0.89 -8.14
C LEU A 27 -13.19 -0.44 -9.43
N LEU A 28 -13.83 0.73 -9.42
CA LEU A 28 -14.42 1.33 -10.62
C LEU A 28 -13.37 1.67 -11.68
N ALA A 29 -12.16 2.05 -11.27
CA ALA A 29 -11.02 2.25 -12.16
C ALA A 29 -10.44 0.95 -12.75
N GLY A 30 -10.96 -0.22 -12.34
CA GLY A 30 -10.58 -1.52 -12.89
C GLY A 30 -9.34 -2.16 -12.24
N THR A 31 -8.90 -1.68 -11.07
CA THR A 31 -7.73 -2.25 -10.38
C THR A 31 -8.04 -3.53 -9.60
N GLY A 32 -9.33 -3.86 -9.41
CA GLY A 32 -9.77 -5.03 -8.65
C GLY A 32 -9.42 -6.35 -9.31
N HIS A 33 -8.78 -7.24 -8.56
CA HIS A 33 -8.45 -8.60 -8.99
C HIS A 33 -8.72 -9.61 -7.86
N VAL A 34 -9.33 -10.73 -8.24
CA VAL A 34 -9.55 -11.89 -7.36
C VAL A 34 -8.86 -13.08 -7.97
N THR A 35 -7.91 -13.66 -7.24
CA THR A 35 -7.18 -14.85 -7.70
C THR A 35 -8.10 -16.09 -7.67
N PRO A 36 -7.74 -17.19 -8.36
CA PRO A 36 -8.49 -18.45 -8.29
C PRO A 36 -8.62 -19.01 -6.87
N ALA A 37 -7.68 -18.66 -5.97
CA ALA A 37 -7.73 -19.01 -4.55
C ALA A 37 -8.63 -18.07 -3.71
N ALA A 38 -9.49 -17.29 -4.37
CA ALA A 38 -10.37 -16.28 -3.79
C ALA A 38 -9.65 -15.17 -2.98
N LYS A 39 -8.36 -14.95 -3.23
CA LYS A 39 -7.61 -13.85 -2.60
C LYS A 39 -7.83 -12.56 -3.38
N LYS A 40 -8.21 -11.51 -2.66
CA LYS A 40 -8.43 -10.17 -3.21
C LYS A 40 -7.13 -9.37 -3.16
N ASN A 41 -6.95 -8.42 -4.06
CA ASN A 41 -5.90 -7.40 -3.97
C ASN A 41 -6.38 -6.12 -3.27
N PHE A 42 -7.48 -6.18 -2.53
CA PHE A 42 -7.99 -5.02 -1.82
C PHE A 42 -8.55 -5.41 -0.46
N MET A 43 -8.43 -4.51 0.52
CA MET A 43 -8.98 -4.63 1.86
C MET A 43 -9.72 -3.34 2.21
N VAL A 44 -11.02 -3.48 2.50
CA VAL A 44 -11.83 -2.40 3.06
C VAL A 44 -11.54 -2.30 4.55
N VAL A 45 -11.27 -1.10 5.04
CA VAL A 45 -10.97 -0.79 6.43
C VAL A 45 -12.03 0.16 6.96
N ASP A 46 -12.66 -0.24 8.04
CA ASP A 46 -13.62 0.58 8.79
C ASP A 46 -13.11 0.87 10.21
N SER A 47 -13.96 1.49 11.04
CA SER A 47 -13.65 1.79 12.44
C SER A 47 -13.61 0.56 13.35
N LYS A 48 -14.18 -0.57 12.92
CA LYS A 48 -14.25 -1.83 13.66
C LYS A 48 -13.15 -2.81 13.28
N THR A 49 -12.46 -2.54 12.17
CA THR A 49 -11.41 -3.39 11.61
C THR A 49 -10.22 -3.45 12.57
N PRO A 50 -9.85 -4.66 13.05
CA PRO A 50 -8.71 -4.84 13.93
C PRO A 50 -7.39 -4.44 13.27
N VAL A 51 -6.49 -3.79 14.03
CA VAL A 51 -5.14 -3.42 13.55
C VAL A 51 -4.35 -4.64 13.08
N ALA A 52 -4.55 -5.79 13.73
CA ALA A 52 -3.90 -7.04 13.35
C ALA A 52 -4.27 -7.49 11.93
N ASP A 53 -5.52 -7.25 11.49
CA ASP A 53 -5.96 -7.63 10.15
C ASP A 53 -5.37 -6.69 9.09
N ILE A 54 -5.26 -5.39 9.42
CA ILE A 54 -4.60 -4.40 8.56
C ILE A 54 -3.12 -4.77 8.36
N GLN A 55 -2.44 -5.12 9.46
CA GLN A 55 -1.05 -5.57 9.40
C GLN A 55 -0.88 -6.82 8.55
N LYS A 56 -1.76 -7.82 8.74
CA LYS A 56 -1.74 -9.06 7.96
C LYS A 56 -1.93 -8.80 6.47
N ALA A 57 -2.86 -7.93 6.09
CA ALA A 57 -3.08 -7.58 4.68
C ALA A 57 -1.90 -6.79 4.10
N PHE A 58 -1.32 -5.88 4.88
CA PHE A 58 -0.10 -5.16 4.50
C PHE A 58 1.05 -6.14 4.22
N ASP A 59 1.30 -7.08 5.13
CA ASP A 59 2.34 -8.10 4.98
C ASP A 59 2.04 -9.02 3.77
N GLU A 60 0.79 -9.42 3.57
CA GLU A 60 0.39 -10.23 2.42
C GLU A 60 0.67 -9.51 1.09
N PHE A 61 0.30 -8.23 0.99
CA PHE A 61 0.47 -7.45 -0.24
C PHE A 61 1.91 -7.04 -0.51
N THR A 62 2.72 -6.85 0.54
CA THR A 62 4.10 -6.39 0.41
C THR A 62 5.14 -7.52 0.34
N THR A 63 4.91 -8.63 1.03
CA THR A 63 5.93 -9.68 1.19
C THR A 63 5.53 -11.04 0.61
N GLN A 64 4.24 -11.40 0.63
CA GLN A 64 3.80 -12.75 0.26
C GLN A 64 3.40 -12.87 -1.21
N ARG A 65 3.00 -11.77 -1.83
CA ARG A 65 2.57 -11.71 -3.23
C ARG A 65 3.64 -11.12 -4.13
N ASP A 66 3.98 -11.85 -5.19
CA ASP A 66 4.99 -11.49 -6.18
C ASP A 66 4.41 -10.86 -7.45
N ASP A 67 3.08 -10.72 -7.54
CA ASP A 67 2.34 -10.16 -8.67
C ASP A 67 1.88 -8.70 -8.44
N ILE A 68 2.06 -8.17 -7.23
CA ILE A 68 1.73 -6.77 -6.88
C ILE A 68 2.91 -5.85 -7.18
N ALA A 69 2.65 -4.79 -7.95
CA ALA A 69 3.60 -3.74 -8.29
C ALA A 69 3.51 -2.53 -7.36
N ILE A 70 2.29 -2.14 -6.99
CA ILE A 70 2.00 -0.95 -6.19
C ILE A 70 1.01 -1.32 -5.08
N VAL A 71 1.26 -0.85 -3.87
CA VAL A 71 0.31 -0.88 -2.75
C VAL A 71 -0.11 0.55 -2.45
N LEU A 72 -1.39 0.83 -2.65
CA LEU A 72 -2.03 2.07 -2.22
C LEU A 72 -2.60 1.85 -0.81
N ILE A 73 -2.30 2.76 0.10
CA ILE A 73 -2.87 2.74 1.46
C ILE A 73 -3.38 4.14 1.82
N ASN A 74 -4.59 4.25 2.38
CA ASN A 74 -5.00 5.55 2.90
C ASN A 74 -4.08 5.96 4.07
N GLN A 75 -3.62 7.22 4.09
CA GLN A 75 -2.67 7.69 5.12
C GLN A 75 -3.18 7.47 6.56
N HIS A 76 -4.46 7.71 6.81
CA HIS A 76 -5.05 7.50 8.13
C HIS A 76 -5.10 6.01 8.54
N VAL A 77 -5.08 5.08 7.58
CA VAL A 77 -4.95 3.63 7.83
C VAL A 77 -3.49 3.27 8.06
N ALA A 78 -2.57 3.83 7.28
CA ALA A 78 -1.13 3.66 7.46
C ALA A 78 -0.67 4.10 8.86
N ASP A 79 -1.25 5.16 9.42
CA ASP A 79 -1.01 5.61 10.79
C ASP A 79 -1.27 4.52 11.85
N LYS A 80 -2.24 3.62 11.63
CA LYS A 80 -2.55 2.52 12.56
C LYS A 80 -1.45 1.44 12.60
N ILE A 81 -0.67 1.32 11.53
CA ILE A 81 0.42 0.34 11.38
C ILE A 81 1.76 1.02 11.06
N ARG A 82 1.93 2.27 11.53
CA ARG A 82 3.08 3.13 11.22
C ARG A 82 4.45 2.43 11.40
N PRO A 83 4.69 1.63 12.45
CA PRO A 83 5.95 0.90 12.60
C PRO A 83 6.27 -0.06 11.44
N ALA A 84 5.26 -0.70 10.85
CA ALA A 84 5.45 -1.61 9.72
C ALA A 84 5.69 -0.85 8.41
N VAL A 85 4.96 0.24 8.19
CA VAL A 85 5.12 1.13 7.03
C VAL A 85 6.52 1.75 7.02
N ASP A 86 6.98 2.29 8.15
CA ASP A 86 8.29 2.94 8.22
C ASP A 86 9.45 1.95 8.06
N LYS A 87 9.28 0.70 8.54
CA LYS A 87 10.23 -0.40 8.38
C LYS A 87 10.30 -0.94 6.94
N TYR A 88 9.30 -0.64 6.12
CA TYR A 88 9.27 -1.10 4.74
C TYR A 88 10.25 -0.30 3.88
N GLU A 89 11.28 -0.99 3.37
CA GLU A 89 12.37 -0.41 2.57
C GLU A 89 12.55 -1.10 1.21
N ALA A 90 11.75 -2.14 0.93
CA ALA A 90 11.85 -2.85 -0.33
C ALA A 90 11.39 -1.97 -1.50
N ALA A 91 12.10 -2.07 -2.63
CA ALA A 91 11.76 -1.32 -3.84
C ALA A 91 10.44 -1.78 -4.49
N PHE A 92 10.06 -3.04 -4.30
CA PHE A 92 8.83 -3.62 -4.84
C PHE A 92 8.11 -4.49 -3.81
N PRO A 93 6.76 -4.38 -3.72
CA PRO A 93 5.93 -3.35 -4.37
C PRO A 93 6.20 -1.93 -3.88
N ALA A 94 5.93 -0.94 -4.72
CA ALA A 94 6.00 0.47 -4.32
C ALA A 94 4.84 0.78 -3.36
N LEU A 95 5.14 1.40 -2.22
CA LEU A 95 4.14 1.78 -1.23
C LEU A 95 3.80 3.27 -1.37
N LEU A 96 2.53 3.59 -1.53
CA LEU A 96 2.04 4.96 -1.69
C LEU A 96 0.92 5.26 -0.70
N GLU A 97 1.11 6.29 0.13
CA GLU A 97 0.10 6.82 1.03
C GLU A 97 -0.79 7.82 0.26
N ILE A 98 -2.10 7.57 0.23
CA ILE A 98 -3.08 8.44 -0.45
C ILE A 98 -4.04 9.09 0.56
N PRO A 99 -4.59 10.28 0.28
CA PRO A 99 -5.68 10.84 1.08
C PRO A 99 -6.92 9.95 1.01
N SER A 100 -7.88 10.21 1.88
CA SER A 100 -9.24 9.70 1.73
C SER A 100 -10.24 10.85 1.72
N LYS A 101 -11.51 10.55 1.47
CA LYS A 101 -12.57 11.55 1.35
C LYS A 101 -12.68 12.45 2.58
N ASP A 102 -12.60 11.87 3.77
CA ASP A 102 -12.75 12.58 5.05
C ASP A 102 -11.41 12.95 5.69
N HIS A 103 -10.30 12.37 5.21
CA HIS A 103 -8.97 12.53 5.79
C HIS A 103 -7.99 13.10 4.74
N PRO A 104 -7.75 14.42 4.73
CA PRO A 104 -6.81 15.05 3.81
C PRO A 104 -5.39 14.56 4.07
N TYR A 105 -4.54 14.66 3.05
CA TYR A 105 -3.15 14.25 3.11
C TYR A 105 -2.31 15.22 3.96
N ASP A 106 -1.55 14.67 4.91
CA ASP A 106 -0.58 15.36 5.74
C ASP A 106 0.85 15.02 5.29
N PRO A 107 1.59 15.96 4.66
CA PRO A 107 2.96 15.75 4.21
C PRO A 107 3.96 15.42 5.33
N GLU A 108 3.67 15.80 6.58
CA GLU A 108 4.58 15.57 7.70
C GLU A 108 4.56 14.12 8.20
N LYS A 109 3.52 13.36 7.84
CA LYS A 109 3.38 11.96 8.26
C LYS A 109 3.96 10.96 7.27
N ASP A 110 4.07 11.35 6.01
CA ASP A 110 4.50 10.50 4.91
C ASP A 110 5.98 10.08 5.03
N SER A 111 6.20 8.77 4.96
CA SER A 111 7.52 8.15 5.11
C SER A 111 8.49 8.49 3.96
N VAL A 112 7.99 8.65 2.73
CA VAL A 112 8.77 9.01 1.55
C VAL A 112 9.20 10.47 1.64
N LEU A 113 8.29 11.38 1.96
CA LEU A 113 8.63 12.81 2.11
C LEU A 113 9.60 13.04 3.26
N LYS A 114 9.47 12.34 4.38
CA LYS A 114 10.46 12.38 5.47
C LYS A 114 11.86 11.98 4.99
N ARG A 115 11.97 10.93 4.17
CA ARG A 115 13.26 10.50 3.60
C ARG A 115 13.81 11.55 2.63
N VAL A 116 12.95 12.15 1.80
CA VAL A 116 13.32 13.23 0.88
C VAL A 116 13.84 14.46 1.64
N LYS A 117 13.12 14.94 2.66
CA LYS A 117 13.56 16.09 3.48
C LYS A 117 14.92 15.86 4.13
N LYS A 118 15.12 14.67 4.74
CA LYS A 118 16.41 14.26 5.30
C LYS A 118 17.55 14.27 4.27
N LEU A 119 17.29 13.86 3.02
CA LEU A 119 18.28 13.89 1.95
C LEU A 119 18.63 15.31 1.49
N PHE A 120 17.66 16.23 1.55
CA PHE A 120 17.84 17.64 1.19
C PHE A 120 18.31 18.53 2.35
N GLY A 121 18.54 17.97 3.55
CA GLY A 121 19.15 18.67 4.68
C GLY A 121 18.19 19.56 5.48
N GLU A 122 16.88 19.29 5.40
CA GLU A 122 15.87 19.82 6.32
C GLU A 122 15.46 18.76 7.35
#